data_AF-A0A368GCH7-F1
#
_entry.id   AF-A0A368GCH7-F1
#
_cell.length_a   1.000
_cell.length_b   1.000
_cell.length_c   1.000
_cell.angle_alpha   90.00
_cell.angle_beta   90.00
_cell.angle_gamma   90.00
#
_symmetry.space_group_name_H-M   'P 1'
#
loop_
_entity.id
_entity.type
_entity.pdbx_description
1 polymer ?
#
loop_
_entity_poly.entity_id
_entity_poly.type
_entity_poly.pdbx_seq_one_letter_code
_entity_poly.pdbx_strand_id
1 'polypeptide(L)'
;MPVFGSLSALVYQHSITPLALPTKLLLPEYDPATTPEHVSATQALLEQGAACNVAYIGSLDCESLTGSECVRRAVARTVEDTQRGLSRPVSVHFKVSSQGVTLTDNTRKVFFRRHFPVNTVIFAGMDPADRKFDNYSVIGFHDQCVKSARLFAIVARKPSSMENACHVFAEFEPEQPATAVVNFINKVLFANRRS
;
A
#
# COMPACT_ATOMS: atom_id res chain seq x y z
N MET A 1 35.66 17.67 37.21
CA MET A 1 35.05 16.60 36.40
C MET A 1 35.74 16.56 35.04
N PRO A 2 35.92 15.39 34.40
CA PRO A 2 36.59 15.32 33.11
C PRO A 2 35.84 16.14 32.06
N VAL A 3 36.58 16.92 31.26
CA VAL A 3 36.04 17.75 30.17
C VAL A 3 36.36 17.04 28.86
N PHE A 4 35.33 16.71 28.08
CA PHE A 4 35.48 16.01 26.81
C PHE A 4 35.31 17.00 25.66
N GLY A 5 36.27 17.01 24.72
CA GLY A 5 36.26 17.91 23.56
C GLY A 5 35.25 17.53 22.46
N SER A 6 34.60 16.38 22.56
CA SER A 6 33.55 15.94 21.65
C SER A 6 32.69 14.82 22.25
N LEU A 7 31.49 14.62 21.70
CA LEU A 7 30.59 13.53 22.10
C LEU A 7 31.26 12.16 21.88
N SER A 8 32.00 11.99 20.78
CA SER A 8 32.72 10.75 20.47
C SER A 8 33.80 10.42 21.50
N ALA A 9 34.53 11.43 21.99
CA ALA A 9 35.55 11.25 23.03
C ALA A 9 34.93 10.83 24.37
N LEU A 10 33.76 11.39 24.72
CA LEU A 10 32.98 10.98 25.88
C LEU A 10 32.54 9.51 25.76
N VAL A 11 31.96 9.12 24.61
CA VAL A 11 31.46 7.76 24.35
C VAL A 11 32.60 6.73 24.38
N TYR A 12 33.73 7.01 23.73
CA TYR A 12 34.90 6.14 23.74
C TYR A 12 35.43 5.92 25.16
N GLN A 13 35.61 7.00 25.95
CA GLN A 13 36.09 6.88 27.32
C GLN A 13 35.13 6.09 28.22
N HIS A 14 33.82 6.23 28.00
CA HIS A 14 32.77 5.49 28.73
C HIS A 14 32.72 3.99 28.38
N SER A 15 33.24 3.59 27.22
CA SER A 15 33.35 2.16 26.84
C SER A 15 34.51 1.45 27.56
N ILE A 16 35.54 2.21 27.96
CA ILE A 16 36.74 1.69 28.65
C ILE A 16 36.58 1.73 30.17
N THR A 17 36.06 2.84 30.70
CA THR A 17 35.89 3.11 32.14
C THR A 17 34.46 3.54 32.46
N PRO A 18 33.81 2.99 33.50
CA PRO A 18 32.52 3.47 33.96
C PRO A 18 32.75 4.82 34.66
N LEU A 19 32.55 5.92 33.93
CA LEU A 19 32.76 7.26 34.47
C LEU A 19 31.58 7.67 35.36
N ALA A 20 30.51 8.24 34.78
CA ALA A 20 29.34 8.74 35.49
C ALA A 20 28.16 7.74 35.57
N LEU A 21 28.30 6.54 35.00
CA LEU A 21 27.26 5.52 34.96
C LEU A 21 27.69 4.30 35.79
N PRO A 22 26.76 3.61 36.47
CA PRO A 22 27.08 2.44 37.30
C PRO A 22 27.61 1.23 36.51
N THR A 23 27.54 1.25 35.18
CA THR A 23 28.07 0.20 34.29
C THR A 23 28.72 0.81 33.04
N LYS A 24 29.70 0.08 32.45
CA LYS A 24 30.40 0.49 31.22
C LYS A 24 29.43 0.51 30.03
N LEU A 25 29.63 1.46 29.12
CA LEU A 25 28.87 1.49 27.88
C LEU A 25 29.36 0.36 26.96
N LEU A 26 28.57 -0.70 26.79
CA LEU A 26 28.86 -1.75 25.82
C LEU A 26 28.53 -1.20 24.43
N LEU A 27 29.55 -0.84 23.67
CA LEU A 27 29.41 -0.55 22.26
C LEU A 27 29.19 -1.89 21.53
N PRO A 28 28.20 -1.97 20.62
CA PRO A 28 28.10 -3.12 19.73
C PRO A 28 29.41 -3.31 18.97
N GLU A 29 29.87 -4.54 18.78
CA GLU A 29 31.02 -4.85 17.90
C GLU A 29 30.75 -4.51 16.43
N TYR A 30 29.52 -4.11 16.12
CA TYR A 30 29.05 -3.77 14.79
C TYR A 30 28.87 -2.26 14.66
N ASP A 31 29.62 -1.66 13.73
CA ASP A 31 29.41 -0.28 13.32
C ASP A 31 28.13 -0.21 12.45
N PRO A 32 27.05 0.46 12.89
CA PRO A 32 25.82 0.57 12.11
C PRO A 32 26.00 1.34 10.80
N ALA A 33 27.14 2.01 10.59
CA ALA A 33 27.49 2.66 9.34
C ALA A 33 28.10 1.70 8.30
N THR A 34 28.63 0.55 8.73
CA THR A 34 29.14 -0.50 7.82
C THR A 34 28.08 -1.58 7.67
N THR A 35 27.14 -1.38 6.76
CA THR A 35 26.27 -2.44 6.27
C THR A 35 26.96 -3.15 5.09
N PRO A 36 27.39 -4.42 5.23
CA PRO A 36 27.83 -5.23 4.11
C PRO A 36 26.67 -6.08 3.59
N GLU A 37 25.51 -5.50 3.27
CA GLU A 37 24.52 -6.16 2.41
C GLU A 37 23.85 -5.07 1.58
N HIS A 38 24.22 -5.06 0.30
CA HIS A 38 23.57 -4.26 -0.72
C HIS A 38 22.18 -4.85 -0.98
N VAL A 39 21.28 -4.79 0.00
CA VAL A 39 19.85 -5.07 -0.19
C VAL A 39 19.41 -4.05 -1.22
N SER A 40 19.28 -4.48 -2.47
CA SER A 40 18.85 -3.60 -3.54
C SER A 40 17.56 -2.92 -3.09
N ALA A 41 17.38 -1.62 -3.37
CA ALA A 41 16.14 -0.91 -3.04
C ALA A 41 14.89 -1.69 -3.49
N THR A 42 15.03 -2.52 -4.54
CA THR A 42 14.02 -3.48 -4.99
C THR A 42 13.71 -4.58 -3.96
N GLN A 43 14.70 -5.21 -3.32
CA GLN A 43 14.52 -6.21 -2.25
C GLN A 43 13.92 -5.60 -0.99
N ALA A 44 14.38 -4.42 -0.57
CA ALA A 44 13.80 -3.72 0.58
C ALA A 44 12.32 -3.33 0.33
N LEU A 45 11.97 -2.91 -0.89
CA LEU A 45 10.59 -2.66 -1.31
C LEU A 45 9.75 -3.95 -1.36
N LEU A 46 10.35 -5.08 -1.75
CA LEU A 46 9.69 -6.39 -1.73
C LEU A 46 9.38 -6.86 -0.29
N GLU A 47 10.29 -6.60 0.65
CA GLU A 47 10.15 -6.96 2.06
C GLU A 47 9.20 -6.03 2.83
N GLN A 48 9.36 -4.71 2.69
CA GLN A 48 8.53 -3.72 3.40
C GLN A 48 7.17 -3.46 2.72
N GLY A 49 7.09 -3.75 1.42
CA GLY A 49 5.97 -3.41 0.56
C GLY A 49 6.00 -1.95 0.10
N ALA A 50 5.15 -1.61 -0.88
CA ALA A 50 4.88 -0.22 -1.26
C ALA A 50 3.53 0.21 -0.72
N ALA A 51 3.42 1.48 -0.34
CA ALA A 51 2.18 2.05 0.15
C ALA A 51 1.91 3.44 -0.44
N CYS A 52 0.63 3.71 -0.66
CA CYS A 52 0.15 4.93 -1.30
C CYS A 52 -1.25 5.25 -0.82
N ASN A 53 -1.74 6.47 -1.05
CA ASN A 53 -3.16 6.74 -0.90
C ASN A 53 -3.89 6.61 -2.23
N VAL A 54 -5.05 5.96 -2.20
CA VAL A 54 -5.96 5.81 -3.35
C VAL A 54 -7.39 6.06 -2.89
N ALA A 55 -8.30 6.37 -3.80
CA ALA A 55 -9.72 6.41 -3.49
C ALA A 55 -10.34 5.02 -3.65
N TYR A 56 -10.94 4.47 -2.61
CA TYR A 56 -11.75 3.26 -2.68
C TYR A 56 -13.17 3.62 -3.10
N ILE A 57 -13.58 3.19 -4.29
CA ILE A 57 -14.90 3.53 -4.86
C ILE A 57 -15.95 2.55 -4.36
N GLY A 58 -15.64 1.26 -4.40
CA GLY A 58 -16.58 0.23 -4.00
C GLY A 58 -16.12 -1.17 -4.40
N SER A 59 -17.04 -2.12 -4.22
CA SER A 59 -16.84 -3.51 -4.64
C SER A 59 -18.06 -4.06 -5.33
N LEU A 60 -17.83 -4.93 -6.31
CA LEU A 60 -18.89 -5.68 -6.99
C LEU A 60 -18.62 -7.17 -6.86
N ASP A 61 -19.65 -7.93 -6.51
CA ASP A 61 -19.62 -9.38 -6.60
C ASP A 61 -19.61 -9.82 -8.05
N CYS A 62 -18.54 -10.50 -8.45
CA CYS A 62 -18.30 -10.92 -9.82
C CYS A 62 -18.70 -12.37 -10.12
N GLU A 63 -19.17 -13.14 -9.13
CA GLU A 63 -19.42 -14.58 -9.25
C GLU A 63 -18.18 -15.29 -9.82
N SER A 64 -18.28 -15.96 -10.97
CA SER A 64 -17.14 -16.61 -11.64
C SER A 64 -16.35 -15.68 -12.57
N LEU A 65 -16.80 -14.44 -12.81
CA LEU A 65 -16.14 -13.51 -13.73
C LEU A 65 -14.78 -13.05 -13.20
N THR A 66 -13.79 -12.96 -14.08
CA THR A 66 -12.40 -12.56 -13.76
C THR A 66 -11.84 -11.61 -14.82
N GLY A 67 -10.57 -11.22 -14.65
CA GLY A 67 -9.82 -10.49 -15.67
C GLY A 67 -10.36 -9.08 -15.97
N SER A 68 -10.04 -8.58 -17.16
CA SER A 68 -10.45 -7.24 -17.61
C SER A 68 -11.96 -7.06 -17.71
N GLU A 69 -12.71 -8.13 -18.01
CA GLU A 69 -14.17 -8.06 -18.09
C GLU A 69 -14.82 -7.83 -16.71
N CYS A 70 -14.35 -8.54 -15.68
CA CYS A 70 -14.80 -8.29 -14.31
C CYS A 70 -14.47 -6.85 -13.88
N VAL A 71 -13.29 -6.33 -14.23
CA VAL A 71 -12.93 -4.93 -13.97
C VAL A 71 -13.86 -3.97 -14.71
N ARG A 72 -14.11 -4.16 -16.00
CA ARG A 72 -15.01 -3.31 -16.79
C ARG A 72 -16.40 -3.22 -16.14
N ARG A 73 -16.97 -4.37 -15.79
CA ARG A 73 -18.31 -4.48 -15.19
C ARG A 73 -18.34 -3.85 -13.80
N ALA A 74 -17.36 -4.16 -12.96
CA ALA A 74 -17.27 -3.62 -11.61
C ALA A 74 -17.16 -2.10 -11.62
N VAL A 75 -16.26 -1.55 -12.44
CA VAL A 75 -16.10 -0.11 -12.58
C VAL A 75 -17.39 0.55 -13.04
N ALA A 76 -18.06 -0.01 -14.06
CA ALA A 76 -19.34 0.53 -14.54
C ALA A 76 -20.34 0.70 -13.40
N ARG A 77 -20.52 -0.38 -12.64
CA ARG A 77 -21.53 -0.44 -11.59
C ARG A 77 -21.17 0.40 -10.37
N THR A 78 -19.92 0.35 -9.90
CA THR A 78 -19.53 1.11 -8.70
C THR A 78 -19.55 2.62 -8.94
N VAL A 79 -19.21 3.06 -10.17
CA VAL A 79 -19.29 4.48 -10.54
C VAL A 79 -20.75 4.93 -10.62
N GLU A 80 -21.62 4.14 -11.26
CA GLU A 80 -23.07 4.39 -11.29
C GLU A 80 -23.66 4.46 -9.88
N ASP A 81 -23.34 3.49 -9.01
CA ASP A 81 -23.81 3.45 -7.62
C ASP A 81 -23.33 4.68 -6.83
N THR A 82 -22.11 5.17 -7.10
CA THR A 82 -21.61 6.41 -6.50
C THR A 82 -22.40 7.64 -6.98
N GLN A 83 -22.64 7.75 -8.29
CA GLN A 83 -23.42 8.86 -8.88
C GLN A 83 -24.86 8.90 -8.35
N ARG A 84 -25.43 7.73 -8.05
CA ARG A 84 -26.76 7.58 -7.44
C ARG A 84 -26.76 7.77 -5.92
N GLY A 85 -25.60 8.01 -5.30
CA GLY A 85 -25.46 8.18 -3.85
C GLY A 85 -25.64 6.90 -3.03
N LEU A 86 -25.60 5.72 -3.66
CA LEU A 86 -25.74 4.41 -3.01
C LEU A 86 -24.46 3.95 -2.33
N SER A 87 -23.32 4.51 -2.74
CA SER A 87 -22.01 4.25 -2.15
C SER A 87 -21.27 5.56 -1.92
N ARG A 88 -20.41 5.57 -0.90
CA ARG A 88 -19.58 6.73 -0.55
C ARG A 88 -18.11 6.34 -0.67
N PRO A 89 -17.43 6.78 -1.73
CA PRO A 89 -16.01 6.57 -1.90
C PRO A 89 -15.22 7.20 -0.76
N VAL A 90 -14.09 6.60 -0.40
CA VAL A 90 -13.26 7.04 0.72
C VAL A 90 -11.77 6.94 0.38
N SER A 91 -10.98 7.90 0.85
CA SER A 91 -9.52 7.83 0.74
C SER A 91 -8.99 6.71 1.65
N VAL A 92 -8.17 5.82 1.10
CA VAL A 92 -7.60 4.69 1.83
C VAL A 92 -6.10 4.67 1.66
N HIS A 93 -5.40 4.31 2.74
CA HIS A 93 -4.01 3.89 2.68
C HIS A 93 -3.95 2.47 2.09
N PHE A 94 -3.37 2.36 0.91
CA PHE A 94 -3.27 1.16 0.10
C PHE A 94 -1.83 0.64 0.16
N LYS A 95 -1.64 -0.50 0.83
CA LYS A 95 -0.34 -1.16 0.97
C LYS A 95 -0.32 -2.49 0.22
N VAL A 96 0.73 -2.73 -0.56
CA VAL A 96 1.00 -3.99 -1.23
C VAL A 96 2.30 -4.57 -0.69
N SER A 97 2.28 -5.82 -0.25
CA SER A 97 3.47 -6.56 0.17
C SER A 97 3.42 -8.01 -0.31
N SER A 98 4.46 -8.79 0.01
CA SER A 98 4.49 -10.24 -0.24
C SER A 98 3.33 -11.00 0.43
N GLN A 99 2.73 -10.44 1.48
CA GLN A 99 1.57 -11.04 2.16
C GLN A 99 0.23 -10.75 1.45
N GLY A 100 0.18 -9.74 0.58
CA GLY A 100 -1.02 -9.35 -0.15
C GLY A 100 -1.29 -7.86 -0.15
N VAL A 101 -2.57 -7.49 -0.28
CA VAL A 101 -3.02 -6.09 -0.34
C VAL A 101 -3.74 -5.73 0.96
N THR A 102 -3.43 -4.59 1.53
CA THR A 102 -4.09 -4.05 2.72
C THR A 102 -4.65 -2.67 2.45
N LEU A 103 -5.91 -2.46 2.80
CA LEU A 103 -6.59 -1.18 2.76
C LEU A 103 -6.85 -0.71 4.19
N THR A 104 -6.52 0.53 4.50
CA THR A 104 -6.91 1.17 5.76
C THR A 104 -7.66 2.45 5.41
N ASP A 105 -8.89 2.60 5.90
CA ASP A 105 -9.67 3.81 5.70
C ASP A 105 -9.06 4.95 6.54
N ASN A 106 -8.58 6.00 5.87
CA ASN A 106 -7.93 7.12 6.53
C ASN A 106 -8.92 7.92 7.39
N THR A 107 -10.20 7.86 7.06
CA THR A 107 -11.29 8.59 7.71
C THR A 107 -11.99 7.76 8.78
N ARG A 108 -11.81 6.42 8.75
CA ARG A 108 -12.48 5.42 9.61
C ARG A 108 -14.00 5.51 9.57
N LYS A 109 -14.58 5.92 8.43
CA LYS A 109 -16.03 6.13 8.29
C LYS A 109 -16.76 4.98 7.61
N VAL A 110 -16.11 4.29 6.67
CA VAL A 110 -16.73 3.22 5.87
C VAL A 110 -16.29 1.84 6.35
N PHE A 111 -15.00 1.70 6.67
CA PHE A 111 -14.45 0.50 7.32
C PHE A 111 -13.22 0.87 8.14
N PHE A 112 -12.67 -0.05 8.91
CA PHE A 112 -11.39 0.20 9.61
C PHE A 112 -10.21 -0.26 8.77
N ARG A 113 -10.19 -1.55 8.42
CA ARG A 113 -9.13 -2.17 7.64
C ARG A 113 -9.66 -3.38 6.87
N ARG A 114 -9.14 -3.61 5.67
CA ARG A 114 -9.39 -4.82 4.88
C ARG A 114 -8.05 -5.40 4.42
N HIS A 115 -7.92 -6.71 4.48
CA HIS A 115 -6.72 -7.40 4.00
C HIS A 115 -7.12 -8.49 3.01
N PHE A 116 -6.49 -8.47 1.84
CA PHE A 116 -6.63 -9.45 0.78
C PHE A 116 -5.32 -10.25 0.72
N PRO A 117 -5.31 -11.49 1.26
CA PRO A 117 -4.11 -12.32 1.21
C PRO A 117 -3.64 -12.52 -0.22
N VAL A 118 -2.33 -12.63 -0.43
CA VAL A 118 -1.71 -12.78 -1.75
C VAL A 118 -2.34 -13.90 -2.59
N ASN A 119 -2.74 -15.01 -1.97
CA ASN A 119 -3.35 -16.16 -2.65
C ASN A 119 -4.79 -15.90 -3.13
N THR A 120 -5.44 -14.88 -2.60
CA THR A 120 -6.83 -14.52 -2.98
C THR A 120 -6.88 -13.55 -4.14
N VAL A 121 -5.88 -12.67 -4.30
CA VAL A 121 -5.82 -11.72 -5.41
C VAL A 121 -5.47 -12.49 -6.69
N ILE A 122 -6.40 -12.55 -7.63
CA ILE A 122 -6.26 -13.33 -8.87
C ILE A 122 -6.03 -12.47 -10.10
N PHE A 123 -6.36 -11.17 -10.05
CA PHE A 123 -6.13 -10.24 -11.14
C PHE A 123 -6.00 -8.80 -10.61
N ALA A 124 -5.20 -7.99 -11.29
CA ALA A 124 -5.15 -6.54 -11.07
C ALA A 124 -4.98 -5.84 -12.42
N GLY A 125 -5.75 -4.79 -12.66
CA GLY A 125 -5.78 -4.13 -13.96
C GLY A 125 -6.42 -2.75 -13.94
N MET A 126 -6.07 -1.96 -14.94
CA MET A 126 -6.71 -0.68 -15.24
C MET A 126 -8.13 -0.90 -15.79
N ASP A 127 -8.99 0.12 -15.70
CA ASP A 127 -10.27 0.09 -16.40
C ASP A 127 -10.05 0.01 -17.92
N PRO A 128 -10.50 -1.05 -18.61
CA PRO A 128 -10.30 -1.20 -20.04
C PRO A 128 -11.07 -0.19 -20.89
N ALA A 129 -12.06 0.50 -20.32
CA ALA A 129 -12.79 1.59 -20.97
C ALA A 129 -12.14 2.98 -20.73
N ASP A 130 -11.03 3.04 -20.00
CA ASP A 130 -10.31 4.26 -19.58
C ASP A 130 -11.22 5.38 -19.04
N ARG A 131 -12.31 5.00 -18.34
CA ARG A 131 -13.19 5.97 -17.69
C ARG A 131 -12.42 6.71 -16.61
N LYS A 132 -12.84 7.95 -16.36
CA LYS A 132 -12.32 8.77 -15.26
C LYS A 132 -13.33 8.86 -14.15
N PHE A 133 -12.82 8.93 -12.94
CA PHE A 133 -13.62 9.15 -11.73
C PHE A 133 -13.42 10.56 -11.21
N ASP A 134 -14.49 11.18 -10.73
CA ASP A 134 -14.43 12.48 -10.10
C ASP A 134 -14.22 12.35 -8.59
N ASN A 135 -12.99 12.64 -8.16
CA ASN A 135 -12.59 12.51 -6.76
C ASN A 135 -13.22 13.57 -5.84
N TYR A 136 -13.90 14.61 -6.34
CA TYR A 136 -14.62 15.56 -5.48
C TYR A 136 -15.65 14.89 -4.57
N SER A 137 -16.16 13.72 -4.97
CA SER A 137 -17.12 12.93 -4.19
C SER A 137 -16.47 12.06 -3.10
N VAL A 138 -15.14 11.95 -3.05
CA VAL A 138 -14.41 11.07 -2.14
C VAL A 138 -14.31 11.71 -0.75
N ILE A 139 -14.69 10.96 0.28
CA ILE A 139 -14.43 11.36 1.66
C ILE A 139 -12.92 11.35 1.90
N GLY A 140 -12.36 12.51 2.23
CA GLY A 140 -10.91 12.70 2.41
C GLY A 140 -10.23 13.42 1.24
N PHE A 141 -10.97 13.82 0.20
CA PHE A 141 -10.46 14.67 -0.88
C PHE A 141 -9.88 15.99 -0.38
N HIS A 142 -8.78 16.44 -1.00
CA HIS A 142 -8.17 17.76 -0.82
C HIS A 142 -7.54 18.24 -2.15
N ASP A 143 -7.21 19.53 -2.26
CA ASP A 143 -6.83 20.16 -3.54
C ASP A 143 -5.55 19.62 -4.19
N GLN A 144 -4.70 18.92 -3.44
CA GLN A 144 -3.50 18.28 -3.97
C GLN A 144 -3.78 16.90 -4.59
N CYS A 145 -5.01 16.39 -4.46
CA CYS A 145 -5.42 15.13 -5.05
C CYS A 145 -5.71 15.28 -6.56
N VAL A 146 -5.59 14.16 -7.27
CA VAL A 146 -6.05 14.06 -8.66
C VAL A 146 -7.57 14.28 -8.71
N LYS A 147 -8.04 15.22 -9.53
CA LYS A 147 -9.48 15.53 -9.66
C LYS A 147 -10.21 14.55 -10.57
N SER A 148 -9.68 14.37 -11.79
CA SER A 148 -10.17 13.41 -12.78
C SER A 148 -9.24 12.21 -12.82
N ALA A 149 -9.58 11.19 -12.04
CA ALA A 149 -8.69 10.09 -11.70
C ALA A 149 -8.88 8.88 -12.62
N ARG A 150 -7.77 8.20 -12.94
CA ARG A 150 -7.83 6.92 -13.64
C ARG A 150 -8.30 5.83 -12.69
N LEU A 151 -9.12 4.92 -13.22
CA LEU A 151 -9.69 3.80 -12.48
C LEU A 151 -8.87 2.53 -12.67
N PHE A 152 -8.72 1.78 -11.59
CA PHE A 152 -8.12 0.45 -11.60
C PHE A 152 -8.82 -0.44 -10.56
N ALA A 153 -8.54 -1.74 -10.61
CA ALA A 153 -9.18 -2.68 -9.71
C ALA A 153 -8.29 -3.89 -9.42
N ILE A 154 -8.60 -4.55 -8.30
CA ILE A 154 -8.15 -5.91 -8.02
C ILE A 154 -9.37 -6.85 -8.00
N VAL A 155 -9.19 -8.05 -8.52
CA VAL A 155 -10.17 -9.13 -8.40
C VAL A 155 -9.60 -10.12 -7.38
N ALA A 156 -10.37 -10.39 -6.34
CA ALA A 156 -10.01 -11.32 -5.28
C ALA A 156 -11.06 -12.42 -5.13
N ARG A 157 -10.62 -13.65 -4.88
CA ARG A 157 -11.51 -14.76 -4.52
C ARG A 157 -11.98 -14.58 -3.08
N LYS A 158 -13.28 -14.73 -2.85
CA LYS A 158 -13.84 -14.70 -1.50
C LYS A 158 -13.37 -15.94 -0.72
N PRO A 159 -13.02 -15.83 0.57
CA PRO A 159 -12.64 -17.02 1.36
C PRO A 159 -13.83 -17.95 1.63
N SER A 160 -15.04 -17.40 1.69
CA SER A 160 -16.26 -18.09 2.10
C SER A 160 -17.02 -18.74 0.93
N SER A 161 -16.72 -18.37 -0.31
CA SER A 161 -17.37 -18.90 -1.51
C SER A 161 -16.33 -19.04 -2.62
N MET A 162 -16.57 -19.92 -3.60
CA MET A 162 -15.70 -20.02 -4.79
C MET A 162 -15.89 -18.84 -5.77
N GLU A 163 -16.54 -17.76 -5.32
CA GLU A 163 -16.85 -16.58 -6.10
C GLU A 163 -15.75 -15.51 -5.99
N ASN A 164 -15.75 -14.61 -6.95
CA ASN A 164 -14.85 -13.48 -7.05
C ASN A 164 -15.57 -12.20 -6.65
N ALA A 165 -14.83 -11.29 -6.03
CA ALA A 165 -15.22 -9.91 -5.82
C ALA A 165 -14.20 -9.00 -6.48
N CYS A 166 -14.67 -7.95 -7.14
CA CYS A 166 -13.84 -6.91 -7.70
C CYS A 166 -13.88 -5.68 -6.80
N HIS A 167 -12.72 -5.17 -6.44
CA HIS A 167 -12.56 -3.95 -5.65
C HIS A 167 -12.04 -2.85 -6.55
N VAL A 168 -12.79 -1.76 -6.66
CA VAL A 168 -12.53 -0.65 -7.58
C VAL A 168 -11.91 0.52 -6.84
N PHE A 169 -10.86 1.06 -7.43
CA PHE A 169 -10.09 2.17 -6.90
C PHE A 169 -9.90 3.25 -7.98
N ALA A 170 -9.69 4.48 -7.53
CA ALA A 170 -9.24 5.56 -8.38
C ALA A 170 -7.90 6.11 -7.87
N GLU A 171 -7.09 6.58 -8.81
CA GLU A 171 -5.90 7.39 -8.55
C GLU A 171 -6.22 8.54 -7.60
N PHE A 172 -5.32 8.88 -6.69
CA PHE A 172 -5.57 9.90 -5.67
C PHE A 172 -4.37 10.83 -5.50
N GLU A 173 -3.18 10.26 -5.38
CA GLU A 173 -1.92 11.01 -5.32
C GLU A 173 -1.31 11.18 -6.73
N PRO A 174 -1.00 12.41 -7.19
CA PRO A 174 -0.43 12.64 -8.53
C PRO A 174 0.90 11.93 -8.78
N GLU A 175 1.73 11.80 -7.73
CA GLU A 175 3.03 11.14 -7.79
C GLU A 175 2.92 9.61 -7.82
N GLN A 176 1.73 9.05 -7.57
CA GLN A 176 1.47 7.62 -7.50
C GLN A 176 0.38 7.19 -8.48
N PRO A 177 0.66 7.23 -9.79
CA PRO A 177 -0.35 6.96 -10.81
C PRO A 177 -0.87 5.53 -10.72
N ALA A 178 -2.15 5.34 -11.07
CA ALA A 178 -2.82 4.03 -10.99
C ALA A 178 -2.06 2.92 -11.75
N THR A 179 -1.40 3.25 -12.86
CA THR A 179 -0.56 2.32 -13.63
C THR A 179 0.65 1.83 -12.85
N ALA A 180 1.27 2.68 -12.04
CA ALA A 180 2.41 2.28 -11.19
C ALA A 180 1.94 1.31 -10.09
N VAL A 181 0.78 1.59 -9.47
CA VAL A 181 0.16 0.72 -8.46
C VAL A 181 -0.14 -0.67 -9.06
N VAL A 182 -0.82 -0.73 -10.21
CA VAL A 182 -1.13 -2.00 -10.89
C VAL A 182 0.14 -2.76 -11.27
N ASN A 183 1.15 -2.07 -11.80
CA ASN A 183 2.43 -2.69 -12.14
C ASN A 183 3.15 -3.26 -10.91
N PHE A 184 3.09 -2.55 -9.77
CA PHE A 184 3.67 -3.03 -8.53
C PHE A 184 2.95 -4.28 -8.00
N ILE A 185 1.61 -4.29 -8.00
CA ILE A 185 0.81 -5.46 -7.65
C ILE A 185 1.20 -6.65 -8.52
N ASN A 186 1.29 -6.44 -9.83
CA ASN A 186 1.62 -7.51 -10.76
C ASN A 186 3.03 -8.07 -10.54
N LYS A 187 4.00 -7.21 -10.22
CA LYS A 187 5.36 -7.63 -9.87
C LYS A 187 5.40 -8.40 -8.55
N VAL A 188 4.81 -7.89 -7.48
CA VAL A 188 4.93 -8.49 -6.14
C VAL A 188 4.08 -9.75 -6.00
N LEU A 189 2.83 -9.73 -6.48
CA LEU A 189 1.89 -10.83 -6.23
C LEU A 189 1.98 -11.95 -7.28
N PHE A 190 2.34 -11.65 -8.54
CA PHE A 190 2.37 -12.66 -9.60
C PHE A 190 3.78 -13.11 -10.00
N ALA A 191 4.84 -12.36 -9.72
CA ALA A 191 6.19 -12.87 -9.93
C ALA A 191 6.52 -14.01 -8.94
N ASN A 192 6.11 -13.89 -7.66
CA ASN A 192 6.28 -14.93 -6.64
C ASN A 192 5.47 -16.22 -6.89
N ARG A 193 4.55 -16.24 -7.85
CA ARG A 193 3.82 -17.45 -8.24
C ARG A 193 4.50 -18.24 -9.36
N ARG A 194 5.54 -17.68 -9.98
CA ARG A 194 6.30 -18.28 -11.07
C ARG A 194 7.67 -18.82 -10.63
N SER A 195 8.01 -18.70 -9.35
CA SER A 195 9.21 -19.26 -8.72
C SER A 195 8.94 -20.58 -8.04
#